data_AF-A0A1Q9S7R6-F1
#
_entry.id   AF-A0A1Q9S7R6-F1
#
_cell.length_a   1.000
_cell.length_b   1.000
_cell.length_c   1.000
_cell.angle_alpha   90.00
_cell.angle_beta   90.00
_cell.angle_gamma   90.00
#
_symmetry.space_group_name_H-M   'P 1'
#
loop_
_entity.id
_entity.type
_entity.pdbx_description
1 polymer ?
#
loop_
_entity_poly.entity_id
_entity_poly.type
_entity_poly.pdbx_seq_one_letter_code
_entity_poly.pdbx_strand_id
1 'polypeptide(L)'
;MDSRELYRRASVEFSTRAHRVGDRWMAGTPCADWDVRELVRHVVEEERWVLPLLGGATIAEVGDRFAGDQLGADPVGAVDEAADLAVIAVERDDALDRTVHLSFGDVPGREYVMQLAADHLVHAWDLGQALGDDTALDADAVATVREWFVAVEPLYRQAGVIGPRVALPIGAGPQDELLAMFGRSPALAAVQRFNAAFGAKDIDAIMAAMTPDCVFEDTTRPDGIRHVGAAAVRVAWEALFSGSPNAVFTAEELFPAGDRVVQRWRYEWGDGHVRGVDLFTVRDGRVAEKLSYVKG
;
A
#
# COMPACT_ATOMS: atom_id res chain seq x y z
N MET A 1 19.83 -2.18 -13.34
CA MET A 1 20.50 -2.24 -12.02
C MET A 1 20.82 -3.71 -11.73
N ASP A 2 21.92 -4.04 -11.05
CA ASP A 2 22.13 -5.44 -10.60
C ASP A 2 21.28 -5.75 -9.36
N SER A 3 21.13 -7.04 -9.03
CA SER A 3 20.25 -7.47 -7.93
C SER A 3 20.72 -7.04 -6.55
N ARG A 4 22.04 -6.88 -6.31
CA ARG A 4 22.56 -6.43 -5.01
C ARG A 4 22.30 -4.95 -4.80
N GLU A 5 22.57 -4.14 -5.82
CA GLU A 5 22.27 -2.72 -5.78
C GLU A 5 20.76 -2.49 -5.61
N LEU A 6 19.94 -3.23 -6.36
CA LEU A 6 18.48 -3.13 -6.26
C LEU A 6 17.98 -3.49 -4.86
N TYR A 7 18.43 -4.61 -4.30
CA TYR A 7 18.07 -5.04 -2.96
C TYR A 7 18.48 -4.00 -1.90
N ARG A 8 19.72 -3.49 -1.94
CA ARG A 8 20.17 -2.46 -0.99
C ARG A 8 19.32 -1.21 -1.05
N ARG A 9 18.99 -0.72 -2.26
CA ARG A 9 18.14 0.48 -2.40
C ARG A 9 16.74 0.24 -1.88
N ALA A 10 16.13 -0.89 -2.21
CA ALA A 10 14.78 -1.24 -1.75
C ALA A 10 14.71 -1.44 -0.23
N SER A 11 15.68 -2.14 0.35
CA SER A 11 15.79 -2.34 1.81
C SER A 11 15.98 -1.01 2.55
N VAL A 12 16.88 -0.14 2.08
CA VAL A 12 17.05 1.22 2.64
C VAL A 12 15.77 2.06 2.52
N GLU A 13 15.08 1.99 1.37
CA GLU A 13 13.84 2.72 1.16
C GLU A 13 12.75 2.27 2.15
N PHE A 14 12.59 0.97 2.34
CA PHE A 14 11.67 0.41 3.33
C PHE A 14 12.03 0.83 4.76
N SER A 15 13.29 0.62 5.18
CA SER A 15 13.76 0.97 6.52
C SER A 15 13.60 2.47 6.82
N THR A 16 13.86 3.32 5.83
CA THR A 16 13.64 4.79 5.95
C THR A 16 12.18 5.13 6.24
N ARG A 17 11.23 4.40 5.64
CA ARG A 17 9.80 4.60 5.90
C ARG A 17 9.37 3.99 7.24
N ALA A 18 9.94 2.84 7.63
CA ALA A 18 9.70 2.21 8.93
C ALA A 18 10.06 3.13 10.11
N HIS A 19 11.13 3.92 9.96
CA HIS A 19 11.51 4.94 10.94
C HIS A 19 10.50 6.09 11.12
N ARG A 20 9.57 6.25 10.17
CA ARG A 20 8.56 7.31 10.20
C ARG A 20 7.22 6.85 10.78
N VAL A 21 7.08 5.57 11.16
CA VAL A 21 5.79 5.03 11.62
C VAL A 21 5.23 5.81 12.80
N GLY A 22 6.07 6.12 13.80
CA GLY A 22 5.63 6.84 15.00
C GLY A 22 4.63 6.01 15.81
N ASP A 23 3.43 6.56 16.04
CA ASP A 23 2.33 5.92 16.78
C ASP A 23 1.34 5.16 15.86
N ARG A 24 1.56 5.17 14.54
CA ARG A 24 0.63 4.63 13.52
C ARG A 24 0.74 3.13 13.27
N TRP A 25 1.24 2.36 14.24
CA TRP A 25 1.44 0.90 14.10
C TRP A 25 0.16 0.10 13.83
N MET A 26 -0.99 0.60 14.30
CA MET A 26 -2.30 -0.03 14.09
C MET A 26 -3.05 0.51 12.88
N ALA A 27 -2.41 1.36 12.06
CA ALA A 27 -3.03 1.87 10.84
C ALA A 27 -3.16 0.73 9.82
N GLY A 28 -4.30 0.69 9.10
CA GLY A 28 -4.51 -0.29 8.05
C GLY A 28 -3.59 -0.06 6.84
N THR A 29 -3.20 -1.14 6.18
CA THR A 29 -2.35 -1.10 4.98
C THR A 29 -3.13 -1.52 3.73
N PRO A 30 -2.57 -1.34 2.51
CA PRO A 30 -3.13 -1.92 1.30
C PRO A 30 -3.11 -3.45 1.27
N CYS A 31 -2.28 -4.10 2.10
CA CYS A 31 -2.35 -5.54 2.32
C CYS A 31 -3.58 -5.82 3.20
N ALA A 32 -4.59 -6.47 2.63
CA ALA A 32 -5.80 -6.80 3.36
C ALA A 32 -5.47 -7.57 4.65
N ASP A 33 -6.19 -7.24 5.71
CA ASP A 33 -6.03 -7.80 7.05
C ASP A 33 -4.71 -7.46 7.77
N TRP A 34 -3.83 -6.64 7.17
CA TRP A 34 -2.58 -6.22 7.81
C TRP A 34 -2.62 -4.77 8.26
N ASP A 35 -2.33 -4.56 9.55
CA ASP A 35 -1.88 -3.25 10.03
C ASP A 35 -0.38 -3.00 9.73
N VAL A 36 0.10 -1.79 10.03
CA VAL A 36 1.50 -1.41 9.82
C VAL A 36 2.45 -2.33 10.60
N ARG A 37 2.09 -2.76 11.81
CA ARG A 37 2.93 -3.68 12.60
C ARG A 37 3.06 -5.04 11.91
N GLU A 38 1.96 -5.58 11.39
CA GLU A 38 1.97 -6.85 10.68
C GLU A 38 2.77 -6.78 9.38
N LEU A 39 2.64 -5.69 8.62
CA LEU A 39 3.43 -5.45 7.42
C LEU A 39 4.93 -5.34 7.72
N VAL A 40 5.32 -4.58 8.75
CA VAL A 40 6.73 -4.46 9.13
C VAL A 40 7.26 -5.78 9.68
N ARG A 41 6.46 -6.53 10.45
CA ARG A 41 6.83 -7.86 10.95
C ARG A 41 7.10 -8.82 9.79
N HIS A 42 6.27 -8.82 8.75
CA HIS A 42 6.45 -9.63 7.55
C HIS A 42 7.81 -9.37 6.89
N VAL A 43 8.14 -8.10 6.62
CA VAL A 43 9.41 -7.75 5.97
C VAL A 43 10.61 -8.11 6.86
N VAL A 44 10.52 -7.88 8.18
CA VAL A 44 11.58 -8.29 9.13
C VAL A 44 11.75 -9.81 9.18
N GLU A 45 10.66 -10.57 9.12
CA GLU A 45 10.71 -12.03 9.06
C GLU A 45 11.43 -12.48 7.78
N GLU A 46 11.06 -11.95 6.61
CA GLU A 46 11.72 -12.23 5.32
C GLU A 46 13.22 -11.88 5.34
N GLU A 47 13.61 -10.73 5.90
CA GLU A 47 15.02 -10.35 6.06
C GLU A 47 15.80 -11.36 6.95
N ARG A 48 15.18 -11.88 8.01
CA ARG A 48 15.81 -12.88 8.89
C ARG A 48 16.04 -14.22 8.19
N TRP A 49 15.22 -14.58 7.20
CA TRP A 49 15.42 -15.77 6.38
C TRP A 49 16.62 -15.67 5.43
N VAL A 50 17.04 -14.46 5.07
CA VAL A 50 18.09 -14.23 4.06
C VAL A 50 19.42 -14.87 4.45
N LEU A 51 19.88 -14.63 5.69
CA LEU A 51 21.17 -15.13 6.16
C LEU A 51 21.28 -16.68 6.13
N PRO A 52 20.34 -17.46 6.69
CA PRO A 52 20.41 -18.92 6.60
C PRO A 52 20.16 -19.45 5.19
N LEU A 53 19.23 -18.87 4.42
CA LEU A 53 18.91 -19.37 3.07
C LEU A 53 20.05 -19.11 2.07
N LEU A 54 20.63 -17.91 2.07
CA LEU A 54 21.89 -17.65 1.35
C LEU A 54 23.08 -18.34 2.00
N GLY A 55 22.92 -18.93 3.19
CA GLY A 55 23.86 -19.86 3.82
C GLY A 55 23.76 -21.30 3.29
N GLY A 56 22.73 -21.63 2.50
CA GLY A 56 22.46 -22.97 1.97
C GLY A 56 21.56 -23.83 2.86
N ALA A 57 20.99 -23.26 3.93
CA ALA A 57 20.01 -23.98 4.74
C ALA A 57 18.70 -24.19 3.96
N THR A 58 18.05 -25.32 4.18
CA THR A 58 16.69 -25.60 3.71
C THR A 58 15.65 -24.99 4.66
N ILE A 59 14.43 -24.77 4.16
CA ILE A 59 13.30 -24.32 5.01
C ILE A 59 13.10 -25.25 6.22
N ALA A 60 13.26 -26.56 6.03
CA ALA A 60 13.11 -27.54 7.10
C ALA A 60 14.18 -27.39 8.20
N GLU A 61 15.40 -27.00 7.85
CA GLU A 61 16.49 -26.79 8.81
C GLU A 61 16.37 -25.47 9.59
N VAL A 62 15.79 -24.46 8.96
CA VAL A 62 15.47 -23.20 9.66
C VAL A 62 14.27 -23.40 10.60
N GLY A 63 13.25 -24.13 10.13
CA GLY A 63 12.07 -24.48 10.92
C GLY A 63 11.24 -23.26 11.30
N ASP A 64 10.80 -23.19 12.55
CA ASP A 64 9.95 -22.14 13.12
C ASP A 64 10.74 -21.04 13.84
N ARG A 65 12.06 -20.94 13.59
CA ARG A 65 12.97 -20.00 14.28
C ARG A 65 12.50 -18.54 14.24
N PHE A 66 11.82 -18.15 13.17
CA PHE A 66 11.33 -16.79 12.96
C PHE A 66 9.80 -16.66 13.10
N ALA A 67 9.13 -17.71 13.59
CA ALA A 67 7.71 -17.64 13.88
C ALA A 67 7.42 -16.70 15.06
N GLY A 68 6.23 -16.08 15.05
CA GLY A 68 5.76 -15.22 16.15
C GLY A 68 6.24 -13.77 16.04
N ASP A 69 6.35 -13.09 17.18
CA ASP A 69 6.73 -11.68 17.24
C ASP A 69 8.23 -11.50 16.98
N GLN A 70 8.57 -10.95 15.81
CA GLN A 70 9.93 -10.62 15.40
C GLN A 70 10.30 -9.14 15.66
N LEU A 71 9.35 -8.31 16.08
CA LEU A 71 9.57 -6.87 16.30
C LEU A 71 9.84 -6.55 17.77
N GLY A 72 9.20 -7.28 18.69
CA GLY A 72 9.36 -7.07 20.13
C GLY A 72 8.99 -5.65 20.56
N ALA A 73 9.74 -5.13 21.54
CA ALA A 73 9.52 -3.81 22.15
C ALA A 73 10.18 -2.65 21.38
N ASP A 74 11.13 -2.94 20.49
CA ASP A 74 11.78 -1.97 19.61
C ASP A 74 11.64 -2.41 18.14
N PRO A 75 10.48 -2.13 17.51
CA PRO A 75 10.24 -2.55 16.13
C PRO A 75 11.22 -1.96 15.13
N VAL A 76 11.70 -0.74 15.36
CA VAL A 76 12.62 -0.06 14.43
C VAL A 76 14.02 -0.66 14.55
N GLY A 77 14.49 -0.91 15.78
CA GLY A 77 15.75 -1.64 15.98
C GLY A 77 15.72 -3.05 15.39
N ALA A 78 14.56 -3.73 15.42
CA ALA A 78 14.40 -5.03 14.78
C ALA A 78 14.48 -4.98 13.24
N VAL A 79 14.00 -3.88 12.62
CA VAL A 79 14.16 -3.63 11.18
C VAL A 79 15.64 -3.44 10.83
N ASP A 80 16.35 -2.60 11.57
CA ASP A 80 17.76 -2.33 11.32
C ASP A 80 18.63 -3.58 11.48
N GLU A 81 18.43 -4.34 12.56
CA GLU A 81 19.17 -5.57 12.81
C GLU A 81 18.97 -6.59 11.69
N ALA A 82 17.73 -6.79 11.25
CA ALA A 82 17.40 -7.75 10.20
C ALA A 82 17.99 -7.32 8.84
N ALA A 83 17.83 -6.04 8.47
CA ALA A 83 18.38 -5.49 7.24
C ALA A 83 19.91 -5.58 7.19
N ASP A 84 20.62 -5.23 8.29
CA ASP A 84 22.07 -5.30 8.36
C ASP A 84 22.59 -6.74 8.15
N LEU A 85 21.96 -7.72 8.80
CA LEU A 85 22.34 -9.13 8.65
C LEU A 85 22.07 -9.67 7.24
N ALA A 86 20.96 -9.25 6.65
CA ALA A 86 20.57 -9.67 5.31
C ALA A 86 21.47 -9.04 4.23
N VAL A 87 21.82 -7.76 4.35
CA VAL A 87 22.82 -7.11 3.48
C VAL A 87 24.17 -7.82 3.57
N ILE A 88 24.65 -8.19 4.76
CA ILE A 88 25.88 -8.97 4.92
C ILE A 88 25.79 -10.30 4.15
N ALA A 89 24.64 -10.98 4.18
CA ALA A 89 24.45 -12.24 3.48
C ALA A 89 24.43 -12.07 1.95
N VAL A 90 23.74 -11.05 1.45
CA VAL A 90 23.63 -10.73 0.01
C VAL A 90 24.97 -10.34 -0.61
N GLU A 91 25.83 -9.66 0.16
CA GLU A 91 27.14 -9.18 -0.31
C GLU A 91 28.25 -10.24 -0.31
N ARG A 92 28.00 -11.46 0.21
CA ARG A 92 28.97 -12.57 0.12
C ARG A 92 29.23 -12.93 -1.34
N ASP A 93 30.50 -13.16 -1.69
CA ASP A 93 30.94 -13.40 -3.07
C ASP A 93 30.14 -14.49 -3.79
N ASP A 94 29.77 -15.57 -3.12
CA ASP A 94 29.06 -16.72 -3.70
C ASP A 94 27.53 -16.70 -3.50
N ALA A 95 26.99 -15.65 -2.86
CA ALA A 95 25.57 -15.57 -2.52
C ALA A 95 24.65 -15.69 -3.74
N LEU A 96 25.01 -15.04 -4.86
CA LEU A 96 24.15 -14.96 -6.05
C LEU A 96 24.09 -16.26 -6.87
N ASP A 97 25.11 -17.11 -6.73
CA ASP A 97 25.24 -18.37 -7.47
C ASP A 97 24.82 -19.59 -6.66
N ARG A 98 24.77 -19.46 -5.32
CA ARG A 98 24.34 -20.52 -4.42
C ARG A 98 22.87 -20.88 -4.66
N THR A 99 22.56 -22.17 -4.58
CA THR A 99 21.18 -22.64 -4.59
C THR A 99 20.49 -22.25 -3.29
N VAL A 100 19.32 -21.63 -3.42
CA VAL A 100 18.40 -21.31 -2.33
C VAL A 100 17.19 -22.24 -2.42
N HIS A 101 16.85 -22.87 -1.31
CA HIS A 101 15.80 -23.89 -1.22
C HIS A 101 14.48 -23.29 -0.74
N LEU A 102 13.66 -22.76 -1.67
CA LEU A 102 12.38 -22.13 -1.35
C LEU A 102 11.24 -23.16 -1.28
N SER A 103 10.09 -22.76 -0.72
CA SER A 103 8.94 -23.63 -0.51
C SER A 103 8.33 -24.13 -1.82
N PHE A 104 8.52 -23.38 -2.89
CA PHE A 104 8.04 -23.66 -4.24
C PHE A 104 9.15 -24.10 -5.21
N GLY A 105 10.37 -24.33 -4.71
CA GLY A 105 11.46 -24.91 -5.48
C GLY A 105 12.83 -24.27 -5.24
N ASP A 106 13.83 -24.90 -5.84
CA ASP A 106 15.22 -24.43 -5.79
C ASP A 106 15.45 -23.33 -6.83
N VAL A 107 16.02 -22.21 -6.39
CA VAL A 107 16.40 -21.10 -7.27
C VAL A 107 17.85 -20.65 -7.00
N PRO A 108 18.53 -20.05 -7.97
CA PRO A 108 19.81 -19.39 -7.70
C PRO A 108 19.62 -18.17 -6.79
N GLY A 109 20.60 -17.86 -5.94
CA GLY A 109 20.51 -16.74 -4.99
C GLY A 109 20.21 -15.39 -5.64
N ARG A 110 20.66 -15.14 -6.88
CA ARG A 110 20.26 -13.93 -7.64
C ARG A 110 18.74 -13.77 -7.81
N GLU A 111 18.01 -14.87 -8.02
CA GLU A 111 16.55 -14.85 -8.18
C GLU A 111 15.89 -14.59 -6.83
N TYR A 112 16.41 -15.18 -5.75
CA TYR A 112 15.94 -14.91 -4.40
C TYR A 112 16.21 -13.45 -3.96
N VAL A 113 17.36 -12.88 -4.30
CA VAL A 113 17.65 -11.46 -4.03
C VAL A 113 16.72 -10.53 -4.83
N MET A 114 16.38 -10.88 -6.08
CA MET A 114 15.38 -10.13 -6.85
C MET A 114 13.99 -10.18 -6.20
N GLN A 115 13.59 -11.33 -5.65
CA GLN A 115 12.34 -11.48 -4.89
C GLN A 115 12.29 -10.54 -3.69
N LEU A 116 13.33 -10.58 -2.86
CA LEU A 116 13.42 -9.74 -1.67
C LEU A 116 13.38 -8.26 -2.03
N ALA A 117 14.09 -7.86 -3.09
CA ALA A 117 14.08 -6.48 -3.54
C ALA A 117 12.70 -6.02 -4.02
N ALA A 118 11.96 -6.88 -4.73
CA ALA A 118 10.59 -6.59 -5.16
C ALA A 118 9.63 -6.49 -3.96
N ASP A 119 9.74 -7.40 -2.99
CA ASP A 119 8.96 -7.41 -1.75
C ASP A 119 9.16 -6.09 -0.96
N HIS A 120 10.41 -5.71 -0.71
CA HIS A 120 10.75 -4.44 -0.05
C HIS A 120 10.22 -3.22 -0.80
N LEU A 121 10.38 -3.18 -2.12
CA LEU A 121 9.97 -2.03 -2.92
C LEU A 121 8.44 -1.85 -2.89
N VAL A 122 7.68 -2.94 -3.02
CA VAL A 122 6.22 -2.91 -2.98
C VAL A 122 5.73 -2.59 -1.56
N HIS A 123 6.34 -3.17 -0.53
CA HIS A 123 5.96 -2.89 0.85
C HIS A 123 6.41 -1.51 1.35
N ALA A 124 7.45 -0.91 0.75
CA ALA A 124 7.77 0.50 0.95
C ALA A 124 6.63 1.40 0.46
N TRP A 125 6.04 1.07 -0.69
CA TRP A 125 4.83 1.77 -1.16
C TRP A 125 3.65 1.55 -0.21
N ASP A 126 3.37 0.31 0.19
CA ASP A 126 2.28 -0.03 1.10
C ASP A 126 2.40 0.74 2.43
N LEU A 127 3.61 0.83 2.97
CA LEU A 127 3.90 1.58 4.19
C LEU A 127 3.73 3.08 3.99
N GLY A 128 4.24 3.65 2.89
CA GLY A 128 4.02 5.06 2.57
C GLY A 128 2.52 5.41 2.47
N GLN A 129 1.73 4.51 1.88
CA GLN A 129 0.29 4.67 1.77
C GLN A 129 -0.41 4.65 3.14
N ALA A 130 -0.01 3.73 4.03
CA ALA A 130 -0.56 3.60 5.38
C ALA A 130 -0.22 4.80 6.28
N LEU A 131 0.98 5.38 6.10
CA LEU A 131 1.40 6.57 6.83
C LEU A 131 0.83 7.87 6.25
N GLY A 132 0.30 7.85 5.01
CA GLY A 132 -0.11 9.08 4.31
C GLY A 132 1.07 9.93 3.87
N ASP A 133 2.25 9.32 3.71
CA ASP A 133 3.50 9.96 3.29
C ASP A 133 3.63 9.94 1.75
N ASP A 134 4.77 10.43 1.25
CA ASP A 134 5.13 10.29 -0.16
C ASP A 134 5.22 8.80 -0.57
N THR A 135 4.60 8.48 -1.68
CA THR A 135 4.51 7.12 -2.22
C THR A 135 5.25 6.96 -3.54
N ALA A 136 5.98 7.97 -3.99
CA ALA A 136 6.93 7.81 -5.09
C ALA A 136 8.01 6.78 -4.69
N LEU A 137 8.28 5.83 -5.58
CA LEU A 137 9.36 4.84 -5.44
C LEU A 137 10.55 5.25 -6.34
N ASP A 138 11.74 4.71 -6.08
CA ASP A 138 12.89 4.85 -6.99
C ASP A 138 12.51 4.34 -8.40
N ALA A 139 12.57 5.24 -9.40
CA ALA A 139 12.15 4.95 -10.76
C ALA A 139 13.00 3.87 -11.46
N ASP A 140 14.30 3.81 -11.15
CA ASP A 140 15.21 2.79 -11.70
C ASP A 140 14.94 1.43 -11.04
N ALA A 141 14.61 1.42 -9.75
CA ALA A 141 14.19 0.21 -9.04
C ALA A 141 12.88 -0.33 -9.59
N VAL A 142 11.87 0.55 -9.77
CA VAL A 142 10.59 0.22 -10.40
C VAL A 142 10.79 -0.37 -11.79
N ALA A 143 11.61 0.27 -12.63
CA ALA A 143 11.88 -0.21 -13.98
C ALA A 143 12.53 -1.61 -13.96
N THR A 144 13.52 -1.82 -13.08
CA THR A 144 14.24 -3.10 -12.96
C THR A 144 13.32 -4.21 -12.47
N VAL A 145 12.54 -3.98 -11.41
CA VAL A 145 11.60 -4.99 -10.89
C VAL A 145 10.51 -5.28 -11.91
N ARG A 146 9.96 -4.27 -12.58
CA ARG A 146 8.93 -4.46 -13.61
C ARG A 146 9.44 -5.30 -14.77
N GLU A 147 10.64 -5.05 -15.27
CA GLU A 147 11.24 -5.83 -16.36
C GLU A 147 11.42 -7.30 -15.96
N TRP A 148 11.98 -7.56 -14.78
CA TRP A 148 12.13 -8.92 -14.25
C TRP A 148 10.78 -9.60 -14.05
N PHE A 149 9.82 -8.89 -13.44
CA PHE A 149 8.56 -9.49 -13.02
C PHE A 149 7.67 -9.90 -14.19
N VAL A 150 7.76 -9.23 -15.35
CA VAL A 150 7.04 -9.66 -16.57
C VAL A 150 7.34 -11.12 -16.93
N ALA A 151 8.56 -11.59 -16.71
CA ALA A 151 8.96 -12.96 -17.04
C ALA A 151 8.45 -14.00 -16.03
N VAL A 152 8.31 -13.62 -14.76
CA VAL A 152 8.03 -14.55 -13.66
C VAL A 152 6.61 -14.43 -13.09
N GLU A 153 5.88 -13.35 -13.39
CA GLU A 153 4.53 -13.05 -12.90
C GLU A 153 3.55 -14.26 -12.95
N PRO A 154 3.47 -15.06 -14.04
CA PRO A 154 2.59 -16.22 -14.08
C PRO A 154 2.89 -17.27 -13.00
N LEU A 155 4.17 -17.50 -12.70
CA LEU A 155 4.61 -18.46 -11.69
C LEU A 155 4.18 -18.01 -10.29
N TYR A 156 4.44 -16.74 -9.96
CA TYR A 156 4.08 -16.17 -8.65
C TYR A 156 2.57 -16.14 -8.46
N ARG A 157 1.83 -15.81 -9.52
CA ARG A 157 0.36 -15.85 -9.47
C ARG A 157 -0.19 -17.27 -9.31
N GLN A 158 0.40 -18.25 -10.00
CA GLN A 158 0.00 -19.65 -9.85
C GLN A 158 0.32 -20.19 -8.46
N ALA A 159 1.43 -19.77 -7.85
CA ALA A 159 1.81 -20.12 -6.49
C ALA A 159 0.92 -19.46 -5.42
N GLY A 160 0.08 -18.49 -5.79
CA GLY A 160 -0.84 -17.80 -4.88
C GLY A 160 -0.16 -16.77 -3.96
N VAL A 161 1.09 -16.39 -4.24
CA VAL A 161 1.85 -15.43 -3.43
C VAL A 161 1.56 -13.97 -3.80
N ILE A 162 0.87 -13.72 -4.92
CA ILE A 162 0.41 -12.39 -5.33
C ILE A 162 -1.08 -12.41 -5.68
N GLY A 163 -1.76 -11.30 -5.39
CA GLY A 163 -3.15 -11.09 -5.74
C GLY A 163 -3.41 -11.00 -7.27
N PRO A 164 -4.69 -10.92 -7.68
CA PRO A 164 -5.03 -10.69 -9.08
C PRO A 164 -4.51 -9.33 -9.54
N ARG A 165 -4.12 -9.25 -10.82
CA ARG A 165 -3.69 -7.99 -11.42
C ARG A 165 -4.84 -6.99 -11.40
N VAL A 166 -4.56 -5.76 -10.95
CA VAL A 166 -5.54 -4.66 -10.96
C VAL A 166 -5.59 -4.03 -12.35
N ALA A 167 -6.80 -3.72 -12.83
CA ALA A 167 -6.98 -2.99 -14.08
C ALA A 167 -6.59 -1.52 -13.90
N LEU A 168 -5.79 -1.00 -14.84
CA LEU A 168 -5.31 0.38 -14.85
C LEU A 168 -5.91 1.17 -16.01
N PRO A 169 -5.96 2.51 -15.91
CA PRO A 169 -6.29 3.36 -17.04
C PRO A 169 -5.20 3.25 -18.13
N ILE A 170 -5.58 3.56 -19.37
CA ILE A 170 -4.62 3.64 -20.48
C ILE A 170 -3.61 4.74 -20.18
N GLY A 171 -2.31 4.43 -20.31
CA GLY A 171 -1.23 5.38 -20.08
C GLY A 171 -0.82 5.53 -18.62
N ALA A 172 -1.19 4.58 -17.74
CA ALA A 172 -0.67 4.49 -16.38
C ALA A 172 0.87 4.46 -16.36
N GLY A 173 1.47 5.04 -15.32
CA GLY A 173 2.92 5.13 -15.20
C GLY A 173 3.57 3.79 -14.84
N PRO A 174 4.90 3.66 -14.99
CA PRO A 174 5.62 2.42 -14.68
C PRO A 174 5.41 1.90 -13.25
N GLN A 175 5.31 2.81 -12.27
CA GLN A 175 5.05 2.45 -10.88
C GLN A 175 3.65 1.85 -10.71
N ASP A 176 2.61 2.48 -11.27
CA ASP A 176 1.24 1.96 -11.19
C ASP A 176 1.14 0.59 -11.86
N GLU A 177 1.79 0.42 -13.02
CA GLU A 177 1.87 -0.86 -13.71
C GLU A 177 2.51 -1.95 -12.85
N LEU A 178 3.64 -1.65 -12.19
CA LEU A 178 4.29 -2.57 -11.26
C LEU A 178 3.36 -2.93 -10.09
N LEU A 179 2.82 -1.92 -9.40
CA LEU A 179 1.92 -2.12 -8.27
C LEU A 179 0.70 -2.97 -8.65
N ALA A 180 0.13 -2.73 -9.82
CA ALA A 180 -0.98 -3.52 -10.33
C ALA A 180 -0.62 -4.98 -10.58
N MET A 181 0.61 -5.29 -11.05
CA MET A 181 1.08 -6.68 -11.20
C MET A 181 1.11 -7.41 -9.86
N PHE A 182 1.43 -6.70 -8.77
CA PHE A 182 1.41 -7.18 -7.39
C PHE A 182 0.03 -7.07 -6.70
N GLY A 183 -1.03 -6.72 -7.44
CA GLY A 183 -2.40 -6.65 -6.94
C GLY A 183 -2.75 -5.40 -6.16
N ARG A 184 -1.88 -4.38 -6.15
CA ARG A 184 -2.16 -3.09 -5.49
C ARG A 184 -2.98 -2.19 -6.40
N SER A 185 -3.95 -1.47 -5.81
CA SER A 185 -4.74 -0.45 -6.48
C SER A 185 -4.44 0.93 -5.87
N PRO A 186 -3.65 1.78 -6.55
CA PRO A 186 -3.39 3.14 -6.08
C PRO A 186 -4.66 3.98 -5.89
N ALA A 187 -5.65 3.79 -6.77
CA ALA A 187 -6.95 4.47 -6.69
C ALA A 187 -7.74 4.05 -5.45
N LEU A 188 -7.84 2.74 -5.18
CA LEU A 188 -8.52 2.24 -3.98
C LEU A 188 -7.88 2.79 -2.71
N ALA A 189 -6.55 2.75 -2.63
CA ALA A 189 -5.81 3.17 -1.45
C ALA A 189 -5.91 4.70 -1.23
N ALA A 190 -5.97 5.51 -2.29
CA ALA A 190 -6.25 6.95 -2.17
C ALA A 190 -7.65 7.23 -1.57
N VAL A 191 -8.67 6.48 -1.99
CA VAL A 191 -10.03 6.62 -1.46
C VAL A 191 -10.13 6.11 -0.03
N GLN A 192 -9.42 5.04 0.33
CA GLN A 192 -9.33 4.55 1.71
C GLN A 192 -8.73 5.60 2.65
N ARG A 193 -7.64 6.28 2.25
CA ARG A 193 -7.10 7.42 3.01
C ARG A 193 -8.11 8.55 3.17
N PHE A 194 -8.77 8.94 2.09
CA PHE A 194 -9.83 9.95 2.13
C PHE A 194 -10.93 9.56 3.12
N ASN A 195 -11.40 8.32 3.09
CA ASN A 195 -12.43 7.82 4.00
C ASN A 195 -11.99 7.81 5.46
N ALA A 196 -10.73 7.45 5.74
CA ALA A 196 -10.19 7.47 7.10
C ALA A 196 -10.23 8.90 7.67
N ALA A 197 -9.77 9.89 6.90
CA ALA A 197 -9.84 11.31 7.27
C ALA A 197 -11.29 11.80 7.41
N PHE A 198 -12.16 11.40 6.48
CA PHE A 198 -13.58 11.76 6.48
C PHE A 198 -14.31 11.20 7.71
N GLY A 199 -14.07 9.94 8.06
CA GLY A 199 -14.64 9.29 9.24
C GLY A 199 -14.15 9.91 10.55
N ALA A 200 -12.88 10.33 10.60
CA ALA A 200 -12.32 11.10 11.71
C ALA A 200 -12.81 12.55 11.79
N LYS A 201 -13.50 13.04 10.74
CA LYS A 201 -13.94 14.44 10.57
C LYS A 201 -12.76 15.42 10.62
N ASP A 202 -11.59 14.97 10.19
CA ASP A 202 -10.38 15.79 10.10
C ASP A 202 -10.35 16.49 8.73
N ILE A 203 -10.81 17.74 8.71
CA ILE A 203 -10.91 18.51 7.47
C ILE A 203 -9.53 18.77 6.84
N ASP A 204 -8.49 18.95 7.65
CA ASP A 204 -7.15 19.21 7.12
C ASP A 204 -6.60 17.95 6.45
N ALA A 205 -6.78 16.78 7.05
CA ALA A 205 -6.42 15.50 6.45
C ALA A 205 -7.27 15.16 5.21
N ILE A 206 -8.58 15.46 5.23
CA ILE A 206 -9.46 15.31 4.05
C ILE A 206 -8.90 16.14 2.90
N MET A 207 -8.62 17.42 3.13
CA MET A 207 -8.14 18.30 2.08
C MET A 207 -6.73 17.92 1.60
N ALA A 208 -5.87 17.38 2.46
CA ALA A 208 -4.56 16.85 2.08
C ALA A 208 -4.66 15.59 1.19
N ALA A 209 -5.74 14.80 1.35
CA ALA A 209 -6.03 13.63 0.53
C ALA A 209 -6.69 13.96 -0.82
N MET A 210 -7.05 15.23 -1.06
CA MET A 210 -7.66 15.70 -2.30
C MET A 210 -6.69 16.52 -3.17
N THR A 211 -6.90 16.57 -4.48
CA THR A 211 -6.10 17.44 -5.36
C THR A 211 -6.48 18.92 -5.17
N PRO A 212 -5.58 19.88 -5.46
CA PRO A 212 -5.90 21.31 -5.29
C PRO A 212 -7.09 21.80 -6.13
N ASP A 213 -7.29 21.20 -7.30
CA ASP A 213 -8.37 21.44 -8.25
C ASP A 213 -9.59 20.51 -8.04
N CYS A 214 -9.69 19.87 -6.87
CA CYS A 214 -10.69 18.85 -6.62
C CYS A 214 -12.13 19.33 -6.81
N VAL A 215 -13.00 18.40 -7.17
CA VAL A 215 -14.45 18.62 -7.26
C VAL A 215 -15.19 17.75 -6.25
N PHE A 216 -16.15 18.36 -5.57
CA PHE A 216 -17.20 17.64 -4.84
C PHE A 216 -18.57 18.06 -5.37
N GLU A 217 -19.39 17.09 -5.79
CA GLU A 217 -20.79 17.32 -6.16
C GLU A 217 -21.67 16.65 -5.10
N ASP A 218 -22.46 17.48 -4.39
CA ASP A 218 -23.27 17.04 -3.26
C ASP A 218 -24.59 16.37 -3.68
N THR A 219 -25.37 15.95 -2.70
CA THR A 219 -26.63 15.22 -2.91
C THR A 219 -27.85 16.15 -3.04
N THR A 220 -27.67 17.46 -3.16
CA THR A 220 -28.75 18.45 -3.19
C THR A 220 -29.56 18.32 -4.47
N ARG A 221 -30.90 18.36 -4.39
CA ARG A 221 -31.76 18.24 -5.58
C ARG A 221 -31.91 19.58 -6.32
N PRO A 222 -32.13 19.58 -7.65
CA PRO A 222 -32.26 18.39 -8.52
C PRO A 222 -30.92 17.83 -9.03
N ASP A 223 -29.90 18.68 -9.18
CA ASP A 223 -28.69 18.37 -9.96
C ASP A 223 -27.41 18.20 -9.12
N GLY A 224 -27.47 18.45 -7.81
CA GLY A 224 -26.30 18.58 -6.94
C GLY A 224 -25.70 19.99 -6.98
N ILE A 225 -25.12 20.43 -5.86
CA ILE A 225 -24.26 21.61 -5.82
C ILE A 225 -22.83 21.15 -6.12
N ARG A 226 -22.25 21.70 -7.19
CA ARG A 226 -20.87 21.41 -7.59
C ARG A 226 -19.91 22.41 -6.95
N HIS A 227 -19.09 21.93 -6.02
CA HIS A 227 -18.02 22.66 -5.35
C HIS A 227 -16.70 22.39 -6.09
N VAL A 228 -16.01 23.44 -6.54
CA VAL A 228 -14.81 23.32 -7.38
C VAL A 228 -13.61 24.02 -6.74
N GLY A 229 -12.51 23.29 -6.64
CA GLY A 229 -11.26 23.72 -6.01
C GLY A 229 -11.27 23.58 -4.50
N ALA A 230 -10.07 23.42 -3.93
CA ALA A 230 -9.87 23.09 -2.51
C ALA A 230 -10.61 24.04 -1.54
N ALA A 231 -10.66 25.34 -1.82
CA ALA A 231 -11.32 26.31 -0.96
C ALA A 231 -12.85 26.10 -0.90
N ALA A 232 -13.50 25.89 -2.05
CA ALA A 232 -14.95 25.70 -2.10
C ALA A 232 -15.36 24.34 -1.49
N VAL A 233 -14.56 23.30 -1.75
CA VAL A 233 -14.78 21.95 -1.20
C VAL A 233 -14.60 21.94 0.32
N ARG A 234 -13.59 22.63 0.86
CA ARG A 234 -13.41 22.79 2.31
C ARG A 234 -14.63 23.41 2.98
N VAL A 235 -15.17 24.50 2.44
CA VAL A 235 -16.36 25.16 2.97
C VAL A 235 -17.56 24.20 3.00
N ALA A 236 -17.72 23.36 1.99
CA ALA A 236 -18.78 22.34 1.96
C ALA A 236 -18.63 21.30 3.08
N TRP A 237 -17.42 20.82 3.33
CA TRP A 237 -17.14 19.87 4.42
C TRP A 237 -17.32 20.48 5.81
N GLU A 238 -16.85 21.71 6.00
CA GLU A 238 -17.07 22.46 7.25
C GLU A 238 -18.56 22.62 7.55
N ALA A 239 -19.36 22.97 6.54
CA ALA A 239 -20.81 23.09 6.68
C ALA A 239 -21.47 21.73 6.99
N LEU A 240 -21.07 20.67 6.30
CA LEU A 240 -21.60 19.31 6.52
C LEU A 240 -21.36 18.84 7.96
N PHE A 241 -20.13 18.93 8.44
CA PHE A 241 -19.79 18.44 9.79
C PHE A 241 -20.36 19.33 10.90
N SER A 242 -20.48 20.64 10.67
CA SER A 242 -21.15 21.55 11.61
C SER A 242 -22.65 21.28 11.70
N GLY A 243 -23.30 20.95 10.58
CA GLY A 243 -24.72 20.63 10.52
C GLY A 243 -25.09 19.28 11.13
N SER A 244 -24.15 18.32 11.12
CA SER A 244 -24.39 16.93 11.53
C SER A 244 -23.26 16.36 12.41
N PRO A 245 -23.05 16.92 13.61
CA PRO A 245 -21.88 16.59 14.44
C PRO A 245 -21.87 15.13 14.93
N ASN A 246 -23.05 14.52 15.09
CA ASN A 246 -23.19 13.14 15.57
C ASN A 246 -23.37 12.13 14.43
N ALA A 247 -23.37 12.58 13.17
CA ALA A 247 -23.59 11.66 12.07
C ALA A 247 -22.36 10.78 11.81
N VAL A 248 -22.61 9.53 11.46
CA VAL A 248 -21.59 8.53 11.15
C VAL A 248 -21.73 8.13 9.69
N PHE A 249 -20.59 8.07 9.00
CA PHE A 249 -20.49 7.59 7.63
C PHE A 249 -19.77 6.24 7.64
N THR A 250 -20.41 5.23 7.11
CA THR A 250 -19.86 3.86 7.02
C THR A 250 -19.78 3.47 5.56
N ALA A 251 -18.56 3.22 5.07
CA ALA A 251 -18.37 2.59 3.77
C ALA A 251 -18.88 1.15 3.84
N GLU A 252 -19.75 0.77 2.90
CA GLU A 252 -20.30 -0.59 2.82
C GLU A 252 -19.45 -1.46 1.86
N GLU A 253 -19.00 -0.88 0.75
CA GLU A 253 -18.26 -1.60 -0.30
C GLU A 253 -17.54 -0.62 -1.22
N LEU A 254 -16.35 -0.98 -1.70
CA LEU A 254 -15.55 -0.20 -2.64
C LEU A 254 -15.17 -1.04 -3.87
N PHE A 255 -15.31 -0.47 -5.06
CA PHE A 255 -14.99 -1.11 -6.34
C PHE A 255 -14.04 -0.24 -7.15
N PRO A 256 -12.74 -0.59 -7.24
CA PRO A 256 -11.81 0.12 -8.12
C PRO A 256 -11.97 -0.32 -9.58
N ALA A 257 -11.87 0.65 -10.50
CA ALA A 257 -11.81 0.42 -11.94
C ALA A 257 -10.91 1.48 -12.57
N GLY A 258 -9.63 1.15 -12.79
CA GLY A 258 -8.64 2.11 -13.24
C GLY A 258 -8.42 3.22 -12.21
N ASP A 259 -8.63 4.47 -12.63
CA ASP A 259 -8.53 5.68 -11.82
C ASP A 259 -9.84 6.03 -11.08
N ARG A 260 -10.89 5.22 -11.25
CA ARG A 260 -12.19 5.43 -10.61
C ARG A 260 -12.40 4.45 -9.46
N VAL A 261 -13.11 4.88 -8.43
CA VAL A 261 -13.62 4.00 -7.36
C VAL A 261 -15.09 4.28 -7.14
N VAL A 262 -15.92 3.24 -7.17
CA VAL A 262 -17.32 3.32 -6.76
C VAL A 262 -17.42 2.88 -5.32
N GLN A 263 -18.03 3.70 -4.46
CA GLN A 263 -18.22 3.38 -3.04
C GLN A 263 -19.68 3.40 -2.68
N ARG A 264 -20.20 2.29 -2.16
CA ARG A 264 -21.49 2.28 -1.47
C ARG A 264 -21.28 2.65 -0.01
N TRP A 265 -22.23 3.38 0.55
CA TRP A 265 -22.11 3.87 1.91
C TRP A 265 -23.47 4.04 2.58
N ARG A 266 -23.40 4.15 3.90
CA ARG A 266 -24.53 4.43 4.78
C ARG A 266 -24.18 5.62 5.67
N TYR A 267 -25.08 6.60 5.72
CA TYR A 267 -24.98 7.78 6.57
C TYR A 267 -26.10 7.74 7.61
N GLU A 268 -25.75 7.83 8.88
CA GLU A 268 -26.66 7.71 10.03
C GLU A 268 -26.60 8.97 10.90
N TRP A 269 -27.74 9.48 11.39
CA TRP A 269 -27.81 10.71 12.18
C TRP A 269 -28.62 10.57 13.48
N GLY A 270 -28.62 9.38 14.08
CA GLY A 270 -29.37 9.05 15.30
C GLY A 270 -30.44 8.02 15.01
N ASP A 271 -31.70 8.45 14.92
CA ASP A 271 -32.85 7.58 14.63
C ASP A 271 -33.09 7.35 13.12
N GLY A 272 -32.36 8.06 12.27
CA GLY A 272 -32.47 8.01 10.81
C GLY A 272 -31.19 7.60 10.11
N HIS A 273 -31.34 7.13 8.87
CA HIS A 273 -30.23 6.86 7.97
C HIS A 273 -30.63 7.02 6.51
N VAL A 274 -29.63 7.20 5.64
CA VAL A 274 -29.76 7.11 4.19
C VAL A 274 -28.60 6.31 3.63
N ARG A 275 -28.85 5.56 2.56
CA ARG A 275 -27.80 4.90 1.79
C ARG A 275 -27.50 5.70 0.53
N GLY A 276 -26.24 5.68 0.14
CA GLY A 276 -25.78 6.38 -1.04
C GLY A 276 -24.66 5.67 -1.77
N VAL A 277 -24.21 6.30 -2.84
CA VAL A 277 -23.08 5.89 -3.63
C VAL A 277 -22.24 7.11 -3.98
N ASP A 278 -20.93 6.97 -3.86
CA ASP A 278 -19.96 7.94 -4.34
C ASP A 278 -19.25 7.40 -5.58
N LEU A 279 -19.07 8.24 -6.57
CA LEU A 279 -18.17 8.01 -7.71
C LEU A 279 -16.93 8.87 -7.51
N PHE A 280 -15.79 8.23 -7.26
CA PHE A 280 -14.52 8.89 -7.10
C PHE A 280 -13.70 8.85 -8.39
N THR A 281 -12.93 9.92 -8.63
CA THR A 281 -11.76 9.93 -9.52
C THR A 281 -10.53 10.20 -8.70
N VAL A 282 -9.47 9.43 -8.97
CA VAL A 282 -8.17 9.59 -8.34
C VAL A 282 -7.16 10.05 -9.39
N ARG A 283 -6.31 11.00 -9.02
CA ARG A 283 -5.17 11.43 -9.81
C ARG A 283 -3.97 11.63 -8.89
N ASP A 284 -2.82 11.11 -9.29
CA ASP A 284 -1.56 11.23 -8.53
C ASP A 284 -1.71 10.83 -7.05
N GLY A 285 -2.42 9.72 -6.80
CA GLY A 285 -2.67 9.19 -5.45
C GLY A 285 -3.60 10.02 -4.57
N ARG A 286 -4.31 11.02 -5.13
CA ARG A 286 -5.26 11.89 -4.42
C ARG A 286 -6.63 11.90 -5.07
N VAL A 287 -7.67 12.14 -4.29
CA VAL A 287 -9.05 12.27 -4.79
C VAL A 287 -9.19 13.59 -5.56
N ALA A 288 -9.44 13.49 -6.86
CA ALA A 288 -9.66 14.62 -7.75
C ALA A 288 -11.15 14.95 -7.92
N GLU A 289 -12.03 13.96 -7.83
CA GLU A 289 -13.48 14.16 -7.94
C GLU A 289 -14.21 13.21 -6.99
N LYS A 290 -15.27 13.70 -6.36
CA LYS A 290 -16.25 12.90 -5.60
C LYS A 290 -17.65 13.36 -5.98
N LEU A 291 -18.40 12.50 -6.67
CA LEU A 291 -19.80 12.75 -7.02
C LEU A 291 -20.70 11.88 -6.13
N SER A 292 -21.58 12.50 -5.35
CA SER A 292 -22.36 11.81 -4.33
C SER A 292 -23.85 11.72 -4.70
N TYR A 293 -24.40 10.51 -4.58
CA TYR A 293 -25.81 10.22 -4.82
C TYR A 293 -26.43 9.47 -3.64
N VAL A 294 -27.72 9.65 -3.40
CA VAL A 294 -28.46 9.00 -2.31
C VAL A 294 -29.75 8.38 -2.78
N LYS A 295 -30.26 7.41 -2.01
CA LYS A 295 -31.66 6.97 -2.14
C LYS A 295 -32.58 8.18 -1.93
N GLY A 296 -33.52 8.35 -2.86
CA GLY A 296 -34.43 9.49 -2.92
C GLY A 296 -35.83 9.22 -2.43
#